data_AF-A0A3B6TSJ8-F1
#
_entry.id   AF-A0A3B6TSJ8-F1
#
_cell.length_a   1.000
_cell.length_b   1.000
_cell.length_c   1.000
_cell.angle_alpha   90.00
_cell.angle_beta   90.00
_cell.angle_gamma   90.00
#
_symmetry.space_group_name_H-M   'P 1'
#
loop_
_entity.id
_entity.type
_entity.pdbx_description
1 polymer ?
#
loop_
_entity_poly.entity_id
_entity_poly.type
_entity_poly.pdbx_seq_one_letter_code
_entity_poly.pdbx_strand_id
1 'polypeptide(L)'
;MGNAFACMPRKEHRGAAAVSRSKRMGSTRPPRGGAAKLTPAEEELLHRQALAMAIHQHLDAGGSMSRRIDAGGGSMSRRIGPGSTSSRRHGNLPDSVTNAKAVQIVLENLETKKVVLVHGEGFGAWCWYKTISLLEEAGLDPVALDLTGSGIDHTDTNSITTLEEYSKPLIDYLSKLPENEKVVLVGHSCGGASVSYALEHCPKKISKAVFLTATMVKDSQRPFDVFSEELASADVFLQESQYLLYGNGKDKPPTGLRFDKQQIKGLYFNQSPSKDIALATVSMRPIPLAPIMEKLSLTAENYGSIRRYFIQTLDDRMLSPDVQEKLVRESPPDGIFKIKGGDHCPFFSKPQSLHKILLEILQIQAPAALFPGKAETLEEEEESAEKS
;
A
#
# COMPACT_ATOMS: atom_id res chain seq x y z
N MET A 1 1.35 -66.63 -63.33
CA MET A 1 1.29 -67.78 -62.39
C MET A 1 1.24 -67.18 -61.00
N GLY A 2 0.29 -67.41 -60.09
CA GLY A 2 -0.94 -68.21 -60.02
C GLY A 2 -1.39 -68.12 -58.54
N ASN A 3 -2.59 -67.59 -58.25
CA ASN A 3 -3.79 -68.30 -57.76
C ASN A 3 -3.61 -69.02 -56.39
N ALA A 4 -4.54 -69.03 -55.42
CA ALA A 4 -6.01 -68.86 -55.44
C ALA A 4 -6.54 -68.34 -54.06
N PHE A 5 -7.60 -67.51 -53.98
CA PHE A 5 -9.03 -67.80 -53.63
C PHE A 5 -9.29 -68.52 -52.27
N ALA A 6 -10.40 -68.33 -51.52
CA ALA A 6 -11.71 -67.65 -51.70
C ALA A 6 -12.23 -67.12 -50.31
N CYS A 7 -13.43 -66.59 -50.03
CA CYS A 7 -14.67 -66.27 -50.78
C CYS A 7 -15.54 -65.21 -50.01
N MET A 8 -16.84 -65.08 -50.34
CA MET A 8 -17.93 -64.48 -49.53
C MET A 8 -19.14 -65.46 -49.44
N PRO A 9 -20.29 -65.08 -48.83
CA PRO A 9 -21.37 -64.52 -49.67
C PRO A 9 -22.21 -63.37 -49.04
N ARG A 10 -22.99 -62.68 -49.90
CA ARG A 10 -23.99 -61.63 -49.62
C ARG A 10 -25.43 -62.15 -49.74
N LYS A 11 -26.41 -61.39 -49.22
CA LYS A 11 -27.76 -61.15 -49.83
C LYS A 11 -28.29 -59.77 -49.37
N GLU A 12 -28.58 -58.80 -50.26
CA GLU A 12 -29.86 -58.51 -50.99
C GLU A 12 -30.85 -57.63 -50.19
N HIS A 13 -31.64 -56.67 -50.73
CA HIS A 13 -31.58 -55.83 -51.96
C HIS A 13 -32.68 -54.72 -51.92
N ARG A 14 -32.77 -53.86 -52.95
CA ARG A 14 -33.75 -52.74 -53.21
C ARG A 14 -33.60 -51.50 -52.31
N GLY A 15 -33.84 -50.25 -52.73
CA GLY A 15 -34.20 -49.62 -54.03
C GLY A 15 -34.77 -48.20 -53.78
N ALA A 16 -34.76 -47.20 -54.68
CA ALA A 16 -34.30 -47.11 -56.07
C ALA A 16 -33.52 -45.78 -56.33
N ALA A 17 -33.93 -44.90 -57.26
CA ALA A 17 -33.17 -43.70 -57.66
C ALA A 17 -34.01 -42.43 -57.96
N ALA A 18 -33.39 -41.26 -57.69
CA ALA A 18 -33.44 -39.98 -58.41
C ALA A 18 -34.77 -39.20 -58.68
N VAL A 19 -34.74 -37.88 -58.46
CA VAL A 19 -34.68 -36.84 -59.53
C VAL A 19 -34.64 -35.42 -58.93
N SER A 20 -33.86 -34.53 -59.54
CA SER A 20 -33.72 -33.10 -59.18
C SER A 20 -34.88 -32.24 -59.68
N ARG A 21 -35.26 -31.18 -58.95
CA ARG A 21 -35.84 -29.95 -59.53
C ARG A 21 -35.63 -28.71 -58.66
N SER A 22 -35.30 -27.61 -59.32
CA SER A 22 -35.01 -26.28 -58.76
C SER A 22 -36.19 -25.30 -58.93
N LYS A 23 -36.07 -24.10 -58.32
CA LYS A 23 -37.01 -22.96 -58.19
C LYS A 23 -37.83 -23.00 -56.88
N ARG A 24 -38.09 -21.89 -56.17
CA ARG A 24 -37.86 -20.45 -56.50
C ARG A 24 -37.65 -19.62 -55.21
N MET A 25 -37.12 -18.41 -55.35
CA MET A 25 -36.91 -17.46 -54.25
C MET A 25 -38.19 -17.14 -53.45
N GLY A 26 -38.05 -17.05 -52.12
CA GLY A 26 -38.95 -16.34 -51.22
C GLY A 26 -38.13 -15.37 -50.37
N SER A 27 -38.31 -14.07 -50.58
CA SER A 27 -37.62 -13.01 -49.81
C SER A 27 -38.40 -12.73 -48.52
N THR A 28 -37.86 -13.14 -47.38
CA THR A 28 -38.34 -12.72 -46.05
C THR A 28 -37.42 -11.68 -45.45
N ARG A 29 -37.97 -10.49 -45.31
CA ARG A 29 -37.36 -9.30 -44.70
C ARG A 29 -37.17 -9.55 -43.18
N PRO A 30 -36.04 -9.19 -42.55
CA PRO A 30 -35.93 -9.28 -41.09
C PRO A 30 -36.82 -8.22 -40.43
N PRO A 31 -37.46 -8.52 -39.28
CA PRO A 31 -38.17 -7.51 -38.52
C PRO A 31 -37.19 -6.49 -37.93
N ARG A 32 -37.51 -5.21 -38.07
CA ARG A 32 -36.85 -4.14 -37.31
C ARG A 32 -37.40 -4.13 -35.87
N GLY A 33 -36.54 -3.83 -34.90
CA GLY A 33 -36.95 -3.33 -33.59
C GLY A 33 -37.21 -4.42 -32.56
N GLY A 34 -36.13 -4.94 -31.99
CA GLY A 34 -36.14 -5.72 -30.76
C GLY A 34 -34.72 -5.84 -30.26
N ALA A 35 -34.35 -5.07 -29.23
CA ALA A 35 -33.12 -5.36 -28.50
C ALA A 35 -33.27 -6.77 -27.91
N ALA A 36 -32.30 -7.65 -28.17
CA ALA A 36 -32.28 -8.94 -27.50
C ALA A 36 -32.22 -8.65 -26.00
N LYS A 37 -33.19 -9.17 -25.23
CA LYS A 37 -33.09 -9.14 -23.77
C LYS A 37 -31.90 -9.98 -23.40
N LEU A 38 -30.88 -9.33 -22.86
CA LEU A 38 -29.72 -9.97 -22.28
C LEU A 38 -30.22 -10.89 -21.15
N THR A 39 -29.61 -12.04 -21.00
CA THR A 39 -29.83 -12.87 -19.82
C THR A 39 -29.33 -12.14 -18.58
N PRO A 40 -29.86 -12.43 -17.37
CA PRO A 40 -29.36 -11.78 -16.14
C PRO A 40 -27.84 -11.91 -15.93
N ALA A 41 -27.24 -13.01 -16.41
CA ALA A 41 -25.79 -13.22 -16.37
C ALA A 41 -25.03 -12.35 -17.40
N GLU A 42 -25.61 -12.05 -18.57
CA GLU A 42 -25.03 -11.12 -19.54
C GLU A 42 -25.20 -9.65 -19.08
N GLU A 43 -26.32 -9.31 -18.43
CA GLU A 43 -26.51 -8.01 -17.78
C GLU A 43 -25.52 -7.82 -16.62
N GLU A 44 -25.30 -8.84 -15.78
CA GLU A 44 -24.28 -8.81 -14.72
C GLU A 44 -22.87 -8.68 -15.29
N LEU A 45 -22.52 -9.45 -16.34
CA LEU A 45 -21.22 -9.36 -16.99
C LEU A 45 -20.97 -7.97 -17.61
N LEU A 46 -21.97 -7.40 -18.29
CA LEU A 46 -21.89 -6.04 -18.82
C LEU A 46 -21.81 -4.98 -17.72
N HIS A 47 -22.50 -5.19 -16.59
CA HIS A 47 -22.40 -4.31 -15.43
C HIS A 47 -21.00 -4.35 -14.79
N ARG A 48 -20.41 -5.54 -14.63
CA ARG A 48 -19.03 -5.73 -14.13
C ARG A 48 -18.00 -5.14 -15.09
N GLN A 49 -18.14 -5.36 -16.40
CA GLN A 49 -17.28 -4.72 -17.40
C GLN A 49 -17.39 -3.18 -17.38
N ALA A 50 -18.61 -2.64 -17.24
CA ALA A 50 -18.80 -1.19 -17.11
C ALA A 50 -18.19 -0.63 -15.82
N LEU A 51 -18.29 -1.36 -14.71
CA LEU A 51 -17.67 -1.00 -13.42
C LEU A 51 -16.12 -1.01 -13.52
N ALA A 52 -15.55 -2.07 -14.08
CA ALA A 52 -14.11 -2.19 -14.30
C ALA A 52 -13.57 -1.08 -15.24
N MET A 53 -14.33 -0.72 -16.28
CA MET A 53 -14.01 0.42 -17.14
C MET A 53 -14.14 1.77 -16.42
N ALA A 54 -15.10 1.93 -15.51
CA ALA A 54 -15.25 3.14 -14.71
C ALA A 54 -14.10 3.33 -13.70
N ILE A 55 -13.64 2.22 -13.08
CA ILE A 55 -12.44 2.21 -12.23
C ILE A 55 -11.20 2.60 -13.06
N HIS A 56 -11.03 2.02 -14.26
CA HIS A 56 -9.97 2.42 -15.19
C HIS A 56 -10.03 3.91 -15.54
N GLN A 57 -11.22 4.44 -15.86
CA GLN A 57 -11.40 5.86 -16.16
C GLN A 57 -11.12 6.76 -14.95
N HIS A 58 -11.42 6.33 -13.72
CA HIS A 58 -11.07 7.08 -12.52
C HIS A 58 -9.56 7.12 -12.25
N LEU A 59 -8.84 6.05 -12.58
CA LEU A 59 -7.38 5.98 -12.48
C LEU A 59 -6.67 6.76 -13.62
N ASP A 60 -7.21 6.70 -14.85
CA ASP A 60 -6.69 7.42 -16.02
C ASP A 60 -7.00 8.92 -15.99
N ALA A 61 -8.18 9.33 -15.48
CA ALA A 61 -8.63 10.73 -15.42
C ALA A 61 -7.99 11.52 -14.26
N GLY A 62 -6.71 11.25 -13.97
CA GLY A 62 -5.89 11.90 -12.94
C GLY A 62 -5.67 13.40 -13.15
N GLY A 63 -6.73 14.19 -12.98
CA GLY A 63 -6.74 15.64 -12.94
C GLY A 63 -7.24 16.33 -14.21
N SER A 64 -8.56 16.52 -14.35
CA SER A 64 -9.17 17.84 -14.69
C SER A 64 -10.68 17.74 -14.94
N MET A 65 -11.49 18.10 -13.92
CA MET A 65 -12.81 18.69 -14.15
C MET A 65 -13.07 19.84 -13.19
N SER A 66 -12.53 21.01 -13.55
CA SER A 66 -13.07 22.30 -13.11
C SER A 66 -13.10 23.27 -14.29
N ARG A 67 -14.12 23.13 -15.14
CA ARG A 67 -14.49 24.19 -16.08
C ARG A 67 -15.31 25.23 -15.33
N ARG A 68 -14.68 26.31 -14.88
CA ARG A 68 -15.36 27.60 -14.72
C ARG A 68 -14.90 28.53 -15.82
N ILE A 69 -15.89 29.08 -16.52
CA ILE A 69 -15.71 30.07 -17.57
C ILE A 69 -15.71 31.42 -16.88
N ASP A 70 -14.56 32.11 -16.89
CA ASP A 70 -14.49 33.56 -16.73
C ASP A 70 -13.51 34.07 -17.79
N ALA A 71 -14.03 34.78 -18.79
CA ALA A 71 -13.26 35.36 -19.88
C ALA A 71 -13.58 36.85 -19.95
N GLY A 72 -12.63 37.68 -19.50
CA GLY A 72 -12.76 39.14 -19.52
C GLY A 72 -11.41 39.83 -19.66
N GLY A 73 -11.28 40.65 -20.71
CA GLY A 73 -10.23 41.66 -20.84
C GLY A 73 -8.87 41.18 -21.33
N GLY A 74 -8.64 41.28 -22.64
CA GLY A 74 -7.28 41.32 -23.20
C GLY A 74 -6.87 42.75 -23.56
N SER A 75 -5.57 43.05 -23.53
CA SER A 75 -4.95 43.99 -24.48
C SER A 75 -3.43 43.82 -24.54
N MET A 76 -2.84 44.17 -25.68
CA MET A 76 -1.40 44.07 -25.97
C MET A 76 -0.67 45.39 -25.65
N SER A 77 0.64 45.35 -25.39
CA SER A 77 1.64 45.91 -26.32
C SER A 77 3.10 45.64 -25.90
N ARG A 78 4.04 46.02 -26.78
CA ARG A 78 5.44 45.56 -26.86
C ARG A 78 6.41 46.67 -26.45
N ARG A 79 7.64 46.31 -26.04
CA ARG A 79 8.90 46.82 -26.65
C ARG A 79 10.16 46.08 -26.15
N ILE A 80 11.17 46.04 -27.00
CA ILE A 80 12.52 45.51 -26.75
C ILE A 80 13.51 46.69 -26.81
N GLY A 81 14.53 46.69 -25.96
CA GLY A 81 15.66 47.63 -26.00
C GLY A 81 16.77 47.18 -25.03
N PRO A 82 18.07 47.14 -25.41
CA PRO A 82 19.12 46.49 -24.61
C PRO A 82 19.91 47.46 -23.71
N GLY A 83 20.50 46.95 -22.61
CA GLY A 83 21.36 47.73 -21.72
C GLY A 83 22.05 46.95 -20.58
N SER A 84 23.34 46.65 -20.79
CA SER A 84 24.46 46.39 -19.86
C SER A 84 24.31 45.95 -18.38
N THR A 85 25.05 44.86 -18.10
CA THR A 85 25.96 44.62 -16.95
C THR A 85 25.46 44.50 -15.49
N SER A 86 25.64 43.28 -14.98
CA SER A 86 26.23 42.94 -13.65
C SER A 86 25.56 43.46 -12.37
N SER A 87 24.85 42.56 -11.69
CA SER A 87 25.14 42.27 -10.28
C SER A 87 24.77 40.83 -9.94
N ARG A 88 25.59 40.18 -9.11
CA ARG A 88 25.37 38.79 -8.68
C ARG A 88 24.17 38.76 -7.74
N ARG A 89 23.17 37.91 -8.03
CA ARG A 89 22.19 37.44 -7.02
C ARG A 89 22.18 35.92 -7.05
N HIS A 90 22.32 35.32 -5.87
CA HIS A 90 22.18 33.88 -5.68
C HIS A 90 20.84 33.40 -6.22
N GLY A 91 20.84 32.25 -6.89
CA GLY A 91 19.61 31.61 -7.38
C GLY A 91 18.65 31.29 -6.23
N ASN A 92 17.36 31.42 -6.52
CA ASN A 92 16.28 31.23 -5.55
C ASN A 92 16.30 29.82 -4.94
N LEU A 93 16.41 29.74 -3.62
CA LEU A 93 15.95 28.61 -2.83
C LEU A 93 14.43 28.72 -2.66
N PRO A 94 13.62 27.74 -3.09
CA PRO A 94 12.27 27.58 -2.58
C PRO A 94 12.34 26.74 -1.31
N ASP A 95 12.29 27.41 -0.15
CA ASP A 95 11.42 27.03 0.97
C ASP A 95 11.59 28.05 2.09
N SER A 96 10.67 29.03 2.12
CA SER A 96 10.53 29.95 3.24
C SER A 96 9.89 29.19 4.40
N VAL A 97 10.73 28.57 5.23
CA VAL A 97 10.29 27.92 6.47
C VAL A 97 9.80 29.01 7.43
N THR A 98 8.49 29.24 7.44
CA THR A 98 7.84 30.15 8.39
C THR A 98 7.85 29.53 9.80
N ASN A 99 8.94 29.78 10.52
CA ASN A 99 9.00 29.85 11.98
C ASN A 99 8.38 28.66 12.76
N ALA A 100 8.54 27.44 12.25
CA ALA A 100 8.31 26.25 13.05
C ALA A 100 9.46 26.09 14.04
N LYS A 101 9.18 26.15 15.35
CA LYS A 101 10.17 25.79 16.37
C LYS A 101 10.74 24.41 16.05
N ALA A 102 12.06 24.31 15.98
CA ALA A 102 12.74 23.01 15.87
C ALA A 102 12.32 22.13 17.05
N VAL A 103 12.00 20.86 16.79
CA VAL A 103 11.75 19.89 17.85
C VAL A 103 13.12 19.51 18.39
N GLN A 104 13.48 20.11 19.52
CA GLN A 104 14.70 19.77 20.24
C GLN A 104 14.49 18.39 20.89
N ILE A 105 15.19 17.37 20.40
CA ILE A 105 15.11 16.02 20.95
C ILE A 105 15.99 15.89 22.20
N VAL A 106 15.41 15.36 23.27
CA VAL A 106 16.16 15.01 24.49
C VAL A 106 16.51 13.53 24.43
N LEU A 107 17.68 13.22 23.87
CA LEU A 107 18.14 11.85 23.60
C LEU A 107 18.19 10.94 24.85
N GLU A 108 18.35 11.54 26.04
CA GLU A 108 18.42 10.84 27.33
C GLU A 108 17.05 10.32 27.80
N ASN A 109 15.96 10.91 27.30
CA ASN A 109 14.58 10.54 27.66
C ASN A 109 13.98 9.49 26.70
N LEU A 110 14.75 8.97 25.75
CA LEU A 110 14.24 8.02 24.76
C LEU A 110 14.33 6.59 25.28
N GLU A 111 13.24 5.83 25.13
CA GLU A 111 13.21 4.38 25.41
C GLU A 111 14.20 3.58 24.55
N THR A 112 14.54 4.10 23.37
CA THR A 112 15.60 3.61 22.50
C THR A 112 15.97 4.68 21.46
N LYS A 113 17.21 4.65 20.98
CA LYS A 113 17.66 5.46 19.84
C LYS A 113 17.50 4.74 18.49
N LYS A 114 17.24 3.43 18.51
CA LYS A 114 17.22 2.60 17.30
C LYS A 114 15.87 2.63 16.61
N VAL A 115 15.87 3.08 15.36
CA VAL A 115 14.67 3.24 14.53
C VAL A 115 14.79 2.33 13.30
N VAL A 116 14.05 1.23 13.27
CA VAL A 116 14.07 0.29 12.14
C VAL A 116 13.02 0.73 11.12
N LEU A 117 13.48 0.99 9.89
CA LEU A 117 12.68 1.53 8.79
C LEU A 117 12.36 0.38 7.80
N VAL A 118 11.07 0.07 7.67
CA VAL A 118 10.54 -1.05 6.87
C VAL A 118 9.75 -0.47 5.70
N HIS A 119 10.24 -0.69 4.48
CA HIS A 119 9.65 -0.14 3.26
C HIS A 119 8.33 -0.82 2.87
N GLY A 120 7.54 -0.13 2.03
CA GLY A 120 6.36 -0.70 1.36
C GLY A 120 6.68 -1.54 0.13
N GLU A 121 5.65 -2.01 -0.56
CA GLU A 121 5.83 -2.91 -1.71
C GLU A 121 6.57 -2.27 -2.88
N GLY A 122 7.43 -3.08 -3.52
CA GLY A 122 8.22 -2.68 -4.67
C GLY A 122 9.34 -1.67 -4.35
N PHE A 123 9.44 -1.19 -3.11
CA PHE A 123 10.53 -0.36 -2.62
C PHE A 123 11.71 -1.21 -2.11
N GLY A 124 12.61 -0.57 -1.38
CA GLY A 124 13.74 -1.14 -0.65
C GLY A 124 14.22 -0.10 0.37
N ALA A 125 15.22 -0.45 1.18
CA ALA A 125 15.88 0.43 2.15
C ALA A 125 16.28 1.80 1.55
N TRP A 126 16.62 1.82 0.27
CA TRP A 126 16.97 3.02 -0.51
C TRP A 126 15.90 4.13 -0.48
N CYS A 127 14.62 3.82 -0.27
CA CYS A 127 13.56 4.85 -0.23
C CYS A 127 13.68 5.75 1.01
N TRP A 128 14.33 5.26 2.07
CA TRP A 128 14.49 5.96 3.34
C TRP A 128 15.69 6.93 3.38
N TYR A 129 16.45 7.11 2.30
CA TYR A 129 17.74 7.82 2.33
C TYR A 129 17.70 9.21 2.98
N LYS A 130 16.62 9.99 2.75
CA LYS A 130 16.43 11.30 3.39
C LYS A 130 16.11 11.19 4.88
N THR A 131 15.28 10.21 5.25
CA THR A 131 14.87 9.94 6.63
C THR A 131 16.04 9.42 7.46
N ILE A 132 16.92 8.59 6.89
CA ILE A 132 18.18 8.14 7.51
C ILE A 132 19.04 9.35 7.87
N SER A 133 19.41 10.20 6.89
CA SER A 133 20.22 11.41 7.11
C SER A 133 19.66 12.28 8.25
N LEU A 134 18.34 12.57 8.21
CA LEU A 134 17.70 13.41 9.22
C LEU A 134 17.69 12.77 10.62
N LEU A 135 17.53 11.45 10.73
CA LEU A 135 17.56 10.74 12.02
C LEU A 135 19.00 10.66 12.57
N GLU A 136 20.01 10.42 11.73
CA GLU A 136 21.43 10.45 12.11
C GLU A 136 21.85 11.86 12.57
N GLU A 137 21.44 12.92 11.85
CA GLU A 137 21.65 14.32 12.23
C GLU A 137 21.01 14.67 13.59
N ALA A 138 19.94 13.97 13.97
CA ALA A 138 19.29 14.11 15.29
C ALA A 138 19.95 13.25 16.39
N GLY A 139 21.01 12.48 16.10
CA GLY A 139 21.71 11.62 17.06
C GLY A 139 20.97 10.31 17.39
N LEU A 140 20.17 9.81 16.45
CA LEU A 140 19.50 8.52 16.50
C LEU A 140 20.23 7.49 15.62
N ASP A 141 19.87 6.22 15.79
CA ASP A 141 20.48 5.07 15.10
C ASP A 141 19.46 4.44 14.13
N PRO A 142 19.22 5.02 12.93
CA PRO A 142 18.29 4.46 11.96
C PRO A 142 18.88 3.21 11.27
N VAL A 143 18.04 2.20 11.07
CA VAL A 143 18.39 0.97 10.33
C VAL A 143 17.29 0.71 9.30
N ALA A 144 17.57 1.00 8.03
CA ALA A 144 16.67 0.60 6.94
C ALA A 144 17.03 -0.80 6.45
N LEU A 145 16.03 -1.68 6.34
CA LEU A 145 16.20 -3.06 5.90
C LEU A 145 15.58 -3.24 4.52
N ASP A 146 16.22 -4.03 3.66
CA ASP A 146 15.56 -4.64 2.51
C ASP A 146 14.83 -5.90 2.99
N LEU A 147 13.54 -6.01 2.67
CA LEU A 147 12.77 -7.25 2.79
C LEU A 147 13.17 -8.24 1.69
N THR A 148 12.81 -9.52 1.84
CA THR A 148 13.22 -10.57 0.88
C THR A 148 12.75 -10.21 -0.53
N GLY A 149 13.63 -10.35 -1.53
CA GLY A 149 13.36 -10.00 -2.92
C GLY A 149 13.16 -8.51 -3.22
N SER A 150 13.42 -7.62 -2.24
CA SER A 150 13.32 -6.16 -2.37
C SER A 150 14.69 -5.47 -2.33
N GLY A 151 14.74 -4.20 -2.77
CA GLY A 151 15.99 -3.45 -2.92
C GLY A 151 17.13 -4.23 -3.58
N ILE A 152 18.23 -4.48 -2.86
CA ILE A 152 19.39 -5.23 -3.36
C ILE A 152 19.36 -6.74 -3.07
N ASP A 153 18.34 -7.26 -2.39
CA ASP A 153 18.24 -8.70 -2.11
C ASP A 153 18.05 -9.52 -3.40
N HIS A 154 18.84 -10.58 -3.59
CA HIS A 154 18.86 -11.32 -4.85
C HIS A 154 17.78 -12.40 -4.97
N THR A 155 16.89 -12.56 -3.99
CA THR A 155 15.80 -13.54 -4.04
C THR A 155 14.82 -13.19 -5.18
N ASP A 156 14.36 -14.22 -5.90
CA ASP A 156 13.31 -14.05 -6.90
C ASP A 156 11.98 -13.81 -6.18
N THR A 157 11.36 -12.65 -6.44
CA THR A 157 10.04 -12.28 -5.93
C THR A 157 8.95 -13.31 -6.26
N ASN A 158 9.14 -14.12 -7.31
CA ASN A 158 8.20 -15.19 -7.71
C ASN A 158 8.31 -16.46 -6.87
N SER A 159 9.34 -16.57 -6.03
CA SER A 159 9.53 -17.68 -5.07
C SER A 159 9.08 -17.33 -3.65
N ILE A 160 8.66 -16.09 -3.40
CA ILE A 160 8.18 -15.64 -2.09
C ILE A 160 6.69 -15.99 -1.98
N THR A 161 6.36 -16.88 -1.06
CA THR A 161 5.03 -17.48 -0.90
C THR A 161 4.35 -17.11 0.41
N THR A 162 5.08 -16.63 1.43
CA THR A 162 4.50 -16.21 2.71
C THR A 162 5.00 -14.85 3.20
N LEU A 163 4.24 -14.23 4.11
CA LEU A 163 4.63 -13.02 4.83
C LEU A 163 5.81 -13.27 5.77
N GLU A 164 5.97 -14.49 6.30
CA GLU A 164 7.16 -14.91 7.05
C GLU A 164 8.42 -14.84 6.17
N GLU A 165 8.38 -15.45 4.97
CA GLU A 165 9.50 -15.43 4.01
C GLU A 165 9.85 -13.99 3.61
N TYR A 166 8.84 -13.14 3.38
CA TYR A 166 9.06 -11.73 3.03
C TYR A 166 9.65 -10.91 4.20
N SER A 167 9.12 -11.11 5.40
CA SER A 167 9.51 -10.40 6.62
C SER A 167 10.79 -10.93 7.26
N LYS A 168 11.37 -12.02 6.72
CA LYS A 168 12.54 -12.70 7.30
C LYS A 168 13.70 -11.77 7.66
N PRO A 169 14.13 -10.78 6.84
CA PRO A 169 15.23 -9.89 7.21
C PRO A 169 14.96 -9.06 8.47
N LEU A 170 13.70 -8.65 8.69
CA LEU A 170 13.27 -7.95 9.89
C LEU A 170 13.29 -8.86 11.13
N ILE A 171 12.79 -10.09 11.02
CA ILE A 171 12.78 -11.07 12.13
C ILE A 171 14.21 -11.54 12.46
N ASP A 172 15.03 -11.81 11.45
CA ASP A 172 16.45 -12.16 11.60
C ASP A 172 17.28 -10.99 12.16
N TYR A 173 16.83 -9.73 12.02
CA TYR A 173 17.44 -8.58 12.68
C TYR A 173 17.01 -8.49 14.15
N LEU A 174 15.70 -8.53 14.42
CA LEU A 174 15.14 -8.39 15.78
C LEU A 174 15.58 -9.51 16.73
N SER A 175 15.67 -10.74 16.24
CA SER A 175 16.13 -11.91 17.01
C SER A 175 17.60 -11.83 17.43
N LYS A 176 18.44 -11.11 16.67
CA LYS A 176 19.87 -10.91 16.96
C LYS A 176 20.16 -9.76 17.93
N LEU A 177 19.16 -8.93 18.25
CA LEU A 177 19.32 -7.86 19.25
C LEU A 177 19.56 -8.46 20.65
N PRO A 178 20.34 -7.80 21.53
CA PRO A 178 20.45 -8.17 22.95
C PRO A 178 19.08 -8.27 23.66
N GLU A 179 18.96 -9.07 24.72
CA GLU A 179 17.70 -9.26 25.44
C GLU A 179 17.12 -7.98 26.06
N ASN A 180 18.01 -7.09 26.51
CA ASN A 180 17.68 -5.80 27.10
C ASN A 180 17.49 -4.66 26.07
N GLU A 181 17.62 -4.96 24.77
CA GLU A 181 17.54 -3.94 23.72
C GLU A 181 16.18 -3.96 23.00
N LYS A 182 15.64 -2.77 22.76
CA LYS A 182 14.40 -2.56 22.00
C LYS A 182 14.61 -1.58 20.85
N VAL A 183 13.74 -1.66 19.84
CA VAL A 183 13.69 -0.72 18.72
C VAL A 183 12.32 -0.05 18.60
N VAL A 184 12.25 1.05 17.86
CA VAL A 184 11.01 1.55 17.26
C VAL A 184 10.92 1.05 15.82
N LEU A 185 9.82 0.40 15.46
CA LEU A 185 9.54 0.01 14.07
C LEU A 185 8.79 1.13 13.36
N VAL A 186 9.14 1.41 12.11
CA VAL A 186 8.41 2.31 11.21
C VAL A 186 8.10 1.56 9.91
N GLY A 187 6.85 1.16 9.72
CA GLY A 187 6.39 0.46 8.52
C GLY A 187 5.67 1.41 7.58
N HIS A 188 6.05 1.40 6.30
CA HIS A 188 5.37 2.15 5.23
C HIS A 188 4.49 1.24 4.36
N SER A 189 3.29 1.70 3.97
CA SER A 189 2.39 0.95 3.08
C SER A 189 2.19 -0.51 3.54
N CYS A 190 2.28 -1.52 2.67
CA CYS A 190 2.20 -2.94 3.10
C CYS A 190 3.36 -3.40 3.99
N GLY A 191 4.44 -2.62 4.16
CA GLY A 191 5.45 -2.85 5.20
C GLY A 191 4.85 -2.78 6.61
N GLY A 192 3.66 -2.18 6.77
CA GLY A 192 2.81 -2.33 7.95
C GLY A 192 2.47 -3.79 8.28
N ALA A 193 2.31 -4.67 7.29
CA ALA A 193 2.08 -6.09 7.50
C ALA A 193 3.30 -6.78 8.13
N SER A 194 4.50 -6.52 7.62
CA SER A 194 5.75 -7.02 8.22
C SER A 194 5.99 -6.46 9.62
N VAL A 195 5.57 -5.21 9.89
CA VAL A 195 5.58 -4.65 11.26
C VAL A 195 4.58 -5.37 12.15
N SER A 196 3.33 -5.60 11.73
CA SER A 196 2.34 -6.40 12.49
C SER A 196 2.81 -7.83 12.75
N TYR A 197 3.44 -8.47 11.77
CA TYR A 197 4.05 -9.80 11.92
C TYR A 197 5.18 -9.78 12.95
N ALA A 198 6.07 -8.79 12.91
CA ALA A 198 7.15 -8.63 13.89
C ALA A 198 6.65 -8.27 15.30
N LEU A 199 5.55 -7.51 15.40
CA LEU A 199 4.87 -7.21 16.66
C LEU A 199 4.29 -8.47 17.33
N GLU A 200 3.77 -9.40 16.54
CA GLU A 200 3.28 -10.68 17.06
C GLU A 200 4.42 -11.62 17.51
N HIS A 201 5.47 -11.74 16.69
CA HIS A 201 6.52 -12.74 16.91
C HIS A 201 7.70 -12.26 17.78
N CYS A 202 7.92 -10.95 17.86
CA CYS A 202 9.04 -10.33 18.59
C CYS A 202 8.63 -9.17 19.53
N PRO A 203 7.47 -9.21 20.24
CA PRO A 203 6.95 -8.06 20.99
C PRO A 203 7.94 -7.51 22.02
N LYS A 204 8.69 -8.39 22.69
CA LYS A 204 9.69 -8.00 23.70
C LYS A 204 10.84 -7.14 23.15
N LYS A 205 11.11 -7.18 21.84
CA LYS A 205 12.16 -6.42 21.14
C LYS A 205 11.68 -5.05 20.65
N ILE A 206 10.41 -4.72 20.82
CA ILE A 206 9.79 -3.53 20.25
C ILE A 206 9.29 -2.64 21.39
N SER A 207 9.52 -1.33 21.26
CA SER A 207 9.08 -0.29 22.21
C SER A 207 7.83 0.43 21.69
N LYS A 208 7.82 0.73 20.39
CA LYS A 208 6.74 1.42 19.66
C LYS A 208 6.71 0.91 18.21
N ALA A 209 5.53 0.93 17.59
CA ALA A 209 5.39 0.76 16.15
C ALA A 209 4.72 1.99 15.53
N VAL A 210 5.21 2.40 14.35
CA VAL A 210 4.72 3.55 13.60
C VAL A 210 4.26 3.06 12.22
N PHE A 211 2.98 3.24 11.93
CA PHE A 211 2.33 2.90 10.67
C PHE A 211 2.25 4.17 9.82
N LEU A 212 3.16 4.30 8.85
CA LEU A 212 3.25 5.44 7.94
C LEU A 212 2.46 5.14 6.67
N THR A 213 1.25 5.70 6.54
CA THR A 213 0.33 5.43 5.42
C THR A 213 0.25 3.94 5.10
N ALA A 214 0.09 3.12 6.14
CA ALA A 214 0.42 1.70 6.12
C ALA A 214 -0.77 0.78 6.41
N THR A 215 -0.64 -0.50 6.04
CA THR A 215 -1.64 -1.55 6.28
C THR A 215 -1.67 -1.95 7.76
N MET A 216 -2.31 -1.14 8.60
CA MET A 216 -2.56 -1.46 10.01
C MET A 216 -3.80 -2.35 10.11
N VAL A 217 -3.60 -3.66 9.93
CA VAL A 217 -4.67 -4.67 9.89
C VAL A 217 -5.11 -5.15 11.27
N LYS A 218 -6.32 -5.74 11.33
CA LYS A 218 -6.82 -6.52 12.46
C LYS A 218 -6.40 -8.00 12.34
N ASP A 219 -6.64 -8.76 13.40
CA ASP A 219 -6.55 -10.23 13.34
C ASP A 219 -7.40 -10.80 12.20
N SER A 220 -6.92 -11.89 11.60
CA SER A 220 -7.58 -12.66 10.53
C SER A 220 -7.86 -11.87 9.24
N GLN A 221 -7.30 -10.67 9.10
CA GLN A 221 -7.40 -9.78 7.93
C GLN A 221 -6.14 -9.87 7.06
N ARG A 222 -6.29 -9.67 5.74
CA ARG A 222 -5.17 -9.57 4.79
C ARG A 222 -4.70 -8.12 4.66
N PRO A 223 -3.40 -7.87 4.41
CA PRO A 223 -2.92 -6.55 3.99
C PRO A 223 -3.66 -6.02 2.74
N PHE A 224 -4.03 -6.90 1.81
CA PHE A 224 -4.81 -6.52 0.62
C PHE A 224 -6.19 -5.92 0.96
N ASP A 225 -6.85 -6.43 2.00
CA ASP A 225 -8.24 -6.05 2.32
C ASP A 225 -8.37 -4.54 2.66
N VAL A 226 -7.25 -3.91 3.04
CA VAL A 226 -7.11 -2.47 3.26
C VAL A 226 -7.43 -1.66 1.99
N PHE A 227 -7.00 -2.14 0.82
CA PHE A 227 -7.18 -1.47 -0.48
C PHE A 227 -8.45 -1.90 -1.20
N SER A 228 -9.39 -2.56 -0.51
CA SER A 228 -10.57 -3.15 -1.14
C SER A 228 -11.57 -2.13 -1.69
N GLU A 229 -11.51 -0.87 -1.24
CA GLU A 229 -12.31 0.23 -1.78
C GLU A 229 -11.67 0.82 -3.05
N GLU A 230 -10.34 0.90 -3.11
CA GLU A 230 -9.59 1.39 -4.29
C GLU A 230 -9.37 0.33 -5.40
N LEU A 231 -9.23 -0.96 -5.04
CA LEU A 231 -8.82 -2.05 -5.95
C LEU A 231 -9.86 -3.18 -6.10
N ALA A 232 -11.05 -3.03 -5.52
CA ALA A 232 -12.05 -4.09 -5.30
C ALA A 232 -11.59 -5.19 -4.33
N SER A 233 -12.49 -6.12 -3.98
CA SER A 233 -12.18 -7.22 -3.06
C SER A 233 -11.11 -8.15 -3.62
N ALA A 234 -10.35 -8.82 -2.74
CA ALA A 234 -9.28 -9.75 -3.12
C ALA A 234 -9.72 -10.77 -4.19
N ASP A 235 -10.93 -11.34 -4.05
CA ASP A 235 -11.43 -12.37 -4.96
C ASP A 235 -11.79 -11.80 -6.35
N VAL A 236 -12.33 -10.58 -6.41
CA VAL A 236 -12.61 -9.88 -7.69
C VAL A 236 -11.30 -9.45 -8.34
N PHE A 237 -10.38 -8.87 -7.57
CA PHE A 237 -9.07 -8.45 -8.05
C PHE A 237 -8.26 -9.62 -8.63
N LEU A 238 -8.23 -10.78 -7.95
CA LEU A 238 -7.54 -11.98 -8.46
C LEU A 238 -8.16 -12.55 -9.74
N GLN A 239 -9.41 -12.23 -10.06
CA GLN A 239 -10.11 -12.70 -11.28
C GLN A 239 -10.02 -11.70 -12.43
N GLU A 240 -10.11 -10.40 -12.15
CA GLU A 240 -10.33 -9.35 -13.17
C GLU A 240 -9.13 -8.41 -13.37
N SER A 241 -8.11 -8.44 -12.50
CA SER A 241 -6.99 -7.51 -12.53
C SER A 241 -5.98 -7.79 -13.64
N GLN A 242 -5.66 -6.75 -14.41
CA GLN A 242 -4.61 -6.77 -15.44
C GLN A 242 -3.20 -6.54 -14.88
N TYR A 243 -3.07 -6.26 -13.57
CA TYR A 243 -1.80 -5.97 -12.90
C TYR A 243 -1.08 -7.23 -12.37
N LEU A 244 -1.72 -8.40 -12.50
CA LEU A 244 -1.21 -9.69 -12.04
C LEU A 244 -0.04 -10.17 -12.91
N LEU A 245 1.07 -10.52 -12.25
CA LEU A 245 2.21 -11.20 -12.86
C LEU A 245 2.11 -12.71 -12.63
N TYR A 246 2.33 -13.48 -13.69
CA TYR A 246 2.31 -14.94 -13.69
C TYR A 246 3.73 -15.49 -13.88
N GLY A 247 4.65 -15.16 -12.97
CA GLY A 247 6.08 -15.45 -13.13
C GLY A 247 6.40 -16.94 -13.22
N ASN A 248 5.60 -17.78 -12.56
CA ASN A 248 5.76 -19.24 -12.56
C ASN A 248 4.98 -19.95 -13.71
N GLY A 249 4.39 -19.19 -14.65
CA GLY A 249 3.59 -19.67 -15.78
C GLY A 249 2.11 -19.25 -15.69
N LYS A 250 1.46 -19.04 -16.84
CA LYS A 250 0.06 -18.54 -16.92
C LYS A 250 -0.99 -19.49 -16.33
N ASP A 251 -0.70 -20.78 -16.31
CA ASP A 251 -1.60 -21.82 -15.79
C ASP A 251 -1.44 -22.04 -14.27
N LYS A 252 -0.60 -21.23 -13.61
CA LYS A 252 -0.40 -21.24 -12.14
C LYS A 252 -0.98 -19.96 -11.52
N PRO A 253 -1.17 -19.92 -10.18
CA PRO A 253 -1.55 -18.69 -9.50
C PRO A 253 -0.60 -17.53 -9.80
N PRO A 254 -1.10 -16.28 -9.82
CA PRO A 254 -0.26 -15.10 -9.97
C PRO A 254 0.72 -14.97 -8.79
N THR A 255 1.95 -14.60 -9.12
CA THR A 255 3.09 -14.51 -8.18
C THR A 255 3.33 -13.09 -7.69
N GLY A 256 2.91 -12.08 -8.43
CA GLY A 256 3.20 -10.69 -8.10
C GLY A 256 2.27 -9.67 -8.71
N LEU A 257 2.48 -8.41 -8.34
CA LEU A 257 1.79 -7.23 -8.88
C LEU A 257 2.77 -6.30 -9.59
N ARG A 258 2.28 -5.65 -10.65
CA ARG A 258 3.01 -4.58 -11.33
C ARG A 258 2.06 -3.53 -11.90
N PHE A 259 2.03 -2.38 -11.22
CA PHE A 259 1.52 -1.13 -11.77
C PHE A 259 2.44 -0.61 -12.88
N ASP A 260 1.89 0.14 -13.84
CA ASP A 260 2.72 0.81 -14.84
C ASP A 260 3.36 2.11 -14.32
N LYS A 261 4.25 2.72 -15.11
CA LYS A 261 5.01 3.91 -14.71
C LYS A 261 4.15 5.17 -14.52
N GLN A 262 3.04 5.32 -15.25
CA GLN A 262 2.12 6.44 -15.07
C GLN A 262 1.26 6.24 -13.83
N GLN A 263 0.79 5.01 -13.61
CA GLN A 263 0.04 4.63 -12.41
C GLN A 263 0.87 4.85 -11.13
N ILE A 264 2.09 4.32 -11.08
CA ILE A 264 3.02 4.55 -9.96
C ILE A 264 3.23 6.05 -9.74
N LYS A 265 3.46 6.82 -10.81
CA LYS A 265 3.63 8.29 -10.69
C LYS A 265 2.38 8.99 -10.16
N GLY A 266 1.19 8.58 -10.59
CA GLY A 266 -0.09 9.18 -10.22
C GLY A 266 -0.57 8.81 -8.80
N LEU A 267 -0.27 7.60 -8.34
CA LEU A 267 -0.69 7.03 -7.06
C LEU A 267 0.34 7.29 -5.95
N TYR A 268 1.64 7.06 -6.22
CA TYR A 268 2.67 7.06 -5.18
C TYR A 268 3.38 8.41 -5.05
N PHE A 269 3.49 9.15 -6.16
CA PHE A 269 4.44 10.25 -6.32
C PHE A 269 3.81 11.57 -6.79
N ASN A 270 2.53 11.81 -6.48
CA ASN A 270 1.81 13.01 -6.91
C ASN A 270 2.29 14.32 -6.24
N GLN A 271 3.11 14.26 -5.20
CA GLN A 271 3.76 15.41 -4.56
C GLN A 271 5.30 15.28 -4.49
N SER A 272 5.85 14.16 -4.95
CA SER A 272 7.27 13.83 -4.82
C SER A 272 8.15 14.56 -5.85
N PRO A 273 9.37 15.01 -5.48
CA PRO A 273 10.29 15.66 -6.41
C PRO A 273 10.72 14.74 -7.56
N SER A 274 10.90 15.30 -8.76
CA SER A 274 11.25 14.55 -9.97
C SER A 274 12.53 13.70 -9.86
N LYS A 275 13.51 14.14 -9.06
CA LYS A 275 14.74 13.37 -8.76
C LYS A 275 14.46 12.07 -8.00
N ASP A 276 13.49 12.08 -7.10
CA ASP A 276 13.13 10.92 -6.27
C ASP A 276 12.25 9.96 -7.07
N ILE A 277 11.41 10.48 -7.98
CA ILE A 277 10.69 9.69 -8.98
C ILE A 277 11.67 8.98 -9.94
N ALA A 278 12.74 9.67 -10.36
CA ALA A 278 13.78 9.09 -11.22
C ALA A 278 14.52 7.95 -10.52
N LEU A 279 14.88 8.13 -9.23
CA LEU A 279 15.44 7.07 -8.38
C LEU A 279 14.47 5.87 -8.29
N ALA A 280 13.21 6.11 -7.91
CA ALA A 280 12.23 5.04 -7.80
C ALA A 280 12.02 4.27 -9.11
N THR A 281 12.02 4.98 -10.26
CA THR A 281 11.85 4.37 -11.59
C THR A 281 12.96 3.38 -11.96
N VAL A 282 14.15 3.48 -11.35
CA VAL A 282 15.28 2.55 -11.60
C VAL A 282 15.54 1.57 -10.45
N SER A 283 14.96 1.80 -9.27
CA SER A 283 15.19 0.99 -8.06
C SER A 283 13.98 0.15 -7.63
N MET A 284 12.76 0.42 -8.13
CA MET A 284 11.58 -0.37 -7.79
C MET A 284 11.58 -1.75 -8.44
N ARG A 285 11.05 -2.74 -7.71
CA ARG A 285 11.01 -4.17 -8.08
C ARG A 285 9.57 -4.69 -8.18
N PRO A 286 9.34 -5.86 -8.81
CA PRO A 286 8.05 -6.53 -8.78
C PRO A 286 7.59 -6.78 -7.34
N ILE A 287 6.29 -6.66 -7.11
CA ILE A 287 5.68 -6.79 -5.79
C ILE A 287 5.30 -8.27 -5.58
N PRO A 288 5.76 -8.98 -4.54
CA PRO A 288 5.31 -10.34 -4.25
C PRO A 288 3.84 -10.32 -3.79
N LEU A 289 2.96 -11.09 -4.45
CA LEU A 289 1.52 -11.03 -4.19
C LEU A 289 1.09 -11.83 -2.96
N ALA A 290 1.72 -12.99 -2.73
CA ALA A 290 1.29 -13.90 -1.67
C ALA A 290 1.36 -13.29 -0.25
N PRO A 291 2.42 -12.56 0.17
CA PRO A 291 2.47 -11.87 1.47
C PRO A 291 1.32 -10.89 1.71
N ILE A 292 0.81 -10.26 0.65
CA ILE A 292 -0.26 -9.24 0.71
C ILE A 292 -1.64 -9.92 0.80
N MET A 293 -1.76 -11.16 0.30
CA MET A 293 -2.98 -11.97 0.30
C MET A 293 -3.07 -12.94 1.49
N GLU A 294 -2.00 -13.05 2.28
CA GLU A 294 -1.97 -13.84 3.52
C GLU A 294 -2.76 -13.14 4.64
N LYS A 295 -3.44 -13.93 5.47
CA LYS A 295 -4.12 -13.42 6.67
C LYS A 295 -3.15 -13.44 7.85
N LEU A 296 -3.02 -12.33 8.56
CA LEU A 296 -2.23 -12.30 9.79
C LEU A 296 -3.05 -12.85 10.97
N SER A 297 -2.42 -13.69 11.79
CA SER A 297 -2.92 -14.04 13.12
C SER A 297 -2.30 -13.07 14.13
N LEU A 298 -3.11 -12.29 14.85
CA LEU A 298 -2.65 -11.22 15.74
C LEU A 298 -3.36 -11.30 17.09
N THR A 299 -2.59 -11.32 18.19
CA THR A 299 -3.10 -11.48 19.55
C THR A 299 -3.16 -10.15 20.32
N ALA A 300 -3.97 -10.10 21.38
CA ALA A 300 -4.00 -8.94 22.27
C ALA A 300 -2.72 -8.86 23.12
N GLU A 301 -2.14 -10.02 23.43
CA GLU A 301 -0.99 -10.22 24.31
C GLU A 301 0.32 -9.81 23.63
N ASN A 302 0.48 -10.06 22.31
CA ASN A 302 1.66 -9.69 21.54
C ASN A 302 1.40 -8.42 20.70
N TYR A 303 0.74 -8.53 19.54
CA TYR A 303 0.46 -7.38 18.67
C TYR A 303 -0.33 -6.25 19.36
N GLY A 304 -1.25 -6.60 20.26
CA GLY A 304 -2.07 -5.66 21.02
C GLY A 304 -1.36 -4.95 22.18
N SER A 305 -0.24 -5.48 22.70
CA SER A 305 0.43 -4.94 23.89
C SER A 305 1.48 -3.87 23.59
N ILE A 306 1.85 -3.70 22.32
CA ILE A 306 2.82 -2.68 21.89
C ILE A 306 2.09 -1.43 21.42
N ARG A 307 2.56 -0.27 21.87
CA ARG A 307 1.99 1.03 21.47
C ARG A 307 2.17 1.26 19.98
N ARG A 308 1.06 1.55 19.30
CA ARG A 308 0.98 1.82 17.86
C ARG A 308 0.72 3.30 17.63
N TYR A 309 1.38 3.88 16.65
CA TYR A 309 1.14 5.25 16.19
C TYR A 309 0.88 5.21 14.69
N PHE A 310 -0.06 6.02 14.20
CA PHE A 310 -0.35 6.11 12.77
C PHE A 310 0.00 7.50 12.25
N ILE A 311 0.73 7.57 11.14
CA ILE A 311 1.04 8.82 10.43
C ILE A 311 0.27 8.81 9.12
N GLN A 312 -0.76 9.64 9.06
CA GLN A 312 -1.57 9.84 7.86
C GLN A 312 -0.95 10.90 6.95
N THR A 313 -1.06 10.74 5.63
CA THR A 313 -0.79 11.81 4.66
C THR A 313 -2.08 12.20 3.93
N LEU A 314 -2.32 13.50 3.78
CA LEU A 314 -3.63 14.01 3.34
C LEU A 314 -3.78 14.17 1.82
N ASP A 315 -2.72 13.95 1.06
CA ASP A 315 -2.72 13.97 -0.41
C ASP A 315 -2.31 12.60 -0.99
N ASP A 316 -2.43 11.53 -0.20
CA ASP A 316 -2.29 10.14 -0.63
C ASP A 316 -3.36 9.78 -1.66
N ARG A 317 -2.95 9.07 -2.71
CA ARG A 317 -3.81 8.58 -3.80
C ARG A 317 -3.79 7.07 -3.96
N MET A 318 -2.95 6.37 -3.20
CA MET A 318 -2.89 4.91 -3.16
C MET A 318 -3.68 4.37 -1.97
N LEU A 319 -3.55 5.00 -0.81
CA LEU A 319 -4.30 4.71 0.40
C LEU A 319 -5.04 5.98 0.80
N SER A 320 -6.27 6.16 0.34
CA SER A 320 -6.98 7.43 0.45
C SER A 320 -7.12 7.92 1.91
N PRO A 321 -7.17 9.24 2.19
CA PRO A 321 -7.33 9.74 3.57
C PRO A 321 -8.56 9.19 4.30
N ASP A 322 -9.64 8.91 3.57
CA ASP A 322 -10.87 8.31 4.11
C ASP A 322 -10.65 6.84 4.51
N VAL A 323 -9.92 6.06 3.71
CA VAL A 323 -9.52 4.69 4.08
C VAL A 323 -8.51 4.71 5.24
N GLN A 324 -7.55 5.63 5.27
CA GLN A 324 -6.65 5.81 6.41
C GLN A 324 -7.43 6.13 7.71
N GLU A 325 -8.45 6.98 7.65
CA GLU A 325 -9.32 7.31 8.79
C GLU A 325 -10.20 6.11 9.19
N LYS A 326 -10.66 5.30 8.23
CA LYS A 326 -11.34 4.02 8.49
C LYS A 326 -10.44 3.03 9.25
N LEU A 327 -9.18 2.87 8.84
CA LEU A 327 -8.23 1.97 9.51
C LEU A 327 -8.02 2.35 10.99
N VAL A 328 -7.71 3.61 11.27
CA VAL A 328 -7.48 4.07 12.66
C VAL A 328 -8.75 4.06 13.50
N ARG A 329 -9.95 4.14 12.89
CA ARG A 329 -11.22 3.95 13.60
C ARG A 329 -11.51 2.48 13.92
N GLU A 330 -11.16 1.56 13.01
CA GLU A 330 -11.40 0.12 13.18
C GLU A 330 -10.34 -0.59 14.03
N SER A 331 -9.12 -0.04 14.08
CA SER A 331 -8.05 -0.48 14.98
C SER A 331 -7.36 0.74 15.60
N PRO A 332 -7.90 1.29 16.71
CA PRO A 332 -7.34 2.48 17.34
C PRO A 332 -5.85 2.35 17.71
N PRO A 333 -5.00 3.30 17.27
CA PRO A 333 -3.63 3.46 17.75
C PRO A 333 -3.56 4.43 18.95
N ASP A 334 -2.47 4.40 19.71
CA ASP A 334 -2.16 5.30 20.82
C ASP A 334 -1.94 6.77 20.41
N GLY A 335 -1.73 7.02 19.11
CA GLY A 335 -1.66 8.38 18.57
C GLY A 335 -1.75 8.43 17.06
N ILE A 336 -2.34 9.51 16.55
CA ILE A 336 -2.57 9.76 15.12
C ILE A 336 -1.96 11.12 14.75
N PHE A 337 -1.11 11.12 13.72
CA PHE A 337 -0.41 12.31 13.21
C PHE A 337 -0.77 12.55 11.75
N LYS A 338 -0.77 13.80 11.29
CA LYS A 338 -1.22 14.19 9.94
C LYS A 338 -0.17 15.03 9.21
N ILE A 339 0.28 14.58 8.03
CA ILE A 339 1.16 15.30 7.11
C ILE A 339 0.32 15.91 5.98
N LYS A 340 0.26 17.25 5.94
CA LYS A 340 -0.39 18.01 4.86
C LYS A 340 0.55 18.14 3.65
N GLY A 341 0.04 17.99 2.43
CA GLY A 341 0.85 18.06 1.21
C GLY A 341 1.72 16.83 0.96
N GLY A 342 1.57 15.76 1.73
CA GLY A 342 2.29 14.50 1.54
C GLY A 342 1.48 13.56 0.65
N ASP A 343 2.14 12.98 -0.36
CA ASP A 343 1.62 11.84 -1.12
C ASP A 343 1.79 10.53 -0.33
N HIS A 344 1.63 9.38 -1.00
CA HIS A 344 1.89 8.06 -0.41
C HIS A 344 3.35 7.87 0.03
N CYS A 345 4.29 8.70 -0.46
CA CYS A 345 5.73 8.58 -0.18
C CYS A 345 6.25 9.80 0.57
N PRO A 346 5.82 10.05 1.83
CA PRO A 346 6.21 11.24 2.58
C PRO A 346 7.72 11.32 2.89
N PHE A 347 8.44 10.20 2.86
CA PHE A 347 9.92 10.19 2.89
C PHE A 347 10.55 10.86 1.66
N PHE A 348 9.83 11.01 0.55
CA PHE A 348 10.24 11.81 -0.61
C PHE A 348 9.58 13.19 -0.66
N SER A 349 8.27 13.27 -0.51
CA SER A 349 7.50 14.52 -0.70
C SER A 349 7.53 15.47 0.50
N LYS A 350 7.59 14.96 1.74
CA LYS A 350 7.58 15.74 3.00
C LYS A 350 8.56 15.21 4.07
N PRO A 351 9.85 14.97 3.75
CA PRO A 351 10.79 14.31 4.65
C PRO A 351 10.99 15.06 5.98
N GLN A 352 11.01 16.39 5.98
CA GLN A 352 11.15 17.18 7.22
C GLN A 352 9.90 17.10 8.11
N SER A 353 8.70 17.04 7.54
CA SER A 353 7.45 16.86 8.30
C SER A 353 7.38 15.46 8.90
N LEU A 354 7.75 14.44 8.13
CA LEU A 354 7.87 13.07 8.60
C LEU A 354 8.88 12.95 9.74
N HIS A 355 10.10 13.47 9.53
CA HIS A 355 11.15 13.46 10.55
C HIS A 355 10.70 14.15 11.85
N LYS A 356 10.08 15.33 11.76
CA LYS A 356 9.53 16.03 12.94
C LYS A 356 8.56 15.15 13.72
N ILE A 357 7.63 14.49 13.05
CA ILE A 357 6.62 13.62 13.68
C ILE A 357 7.29 12.37 14.29
N LEU A 358 8.30 11.79 13.64
CA LEU A 358 9.08 10.70 14.22
C LEU A 358 9.78 11.13 15.51
N LEU A 359 10.43 12.30 15.55
CA LEU A 359 11.04 12.84 16.78
C LEU A 359 9.99 13.09 17.90
N GLU A 360 8.78 13.49 17.53
CA GLU A 360 7.66 13.68 18.47
C GLU A 360 7.23 12.34 19.08
N ILE A 361 6.95 11.33 18.25
CA ILE A 361 6.56 9.97 18.68
C ILE A 361 7.66 9.33 19.55
N LEU A 362 8.93 9.49 19.19
CA LEU A 362 10.05 8.93 19.94
C LEU A 362 10.10 9.43 21.39
N GLN A 363 9.67 10.67 21.65
CA GLN A 363 9.67 11.28 22.99
C GLN A 363 8.43 10.94 23.84
N ILE A 364 7.36 10.38 23.25
CA ILE A 364 6.14 9.98 23.99
C ILE A 364 6.45 8.82 24.94
N GLN A 365 6.49 9.09 26.24
CA GLN A 365 6.71 8.06 27.26
C GLN A 365 5.51 7.10 27.35
N ALA A 366 5.74 5.91 27.88
CA ALA A 366 4.63 5.08 28.34
C ALA A 366 3.84 5.83 29.44
N PRO A 367 2.50 5.69 29.51
CA PRO A 367 1.74 6.22 30.63
C PRO A 367 2.34 5.69 31.94
N ALA A 368 2.59 6.58 32.90
CA ALA A 368 3.06 6.16 34.22
C ALA A 368 2.03 5.17 34.79
N ALA A 369 2.49 3.98 35.16
CA ALA A 369 1.61 3.00 35.77
C ALA A 369 1.02 3.62 37.05
N LEU A 370 -0.31 3.77 37.07
CA LEU A 370 -1.04 4.08 38.29
C LEU A 370 -0.84 2.89 39.24
N PHE A 371 0.18 2.99 40.08
CA PHE A 371 0.30 2.10 41.23
C PHE A 371 -1.03 2.16 41.98
N PRO A 372 -1.69 1.03 42.27
CA PRO A 372 -2.85 1.04 43.15
C PRO A 372 -2.35 1.57 44.50
N GLY A 373 -2.74 2.81 44.81
CA GLY A 373 -2.41 3.43 46.08
C GLY A 373 -2.88 2.51 47.20
N LYS A 374 -2.03 2.34 48.23
CA LYS A 374 -2.48 1.70 49.46
C LYS A 374 -3.74 2.44 49.91
N ALA A 375 -4.85 1.72 50.00
CA ALA A 375 -5.94 2.13 50.85
C ALA A 375 -5.42 1.98 52.29
N GLU A 376 -4.80 3.04 52.81
CA GLU A 376 -4.51 3.12 54.24
C GLU A 376 -5.85 3.25 54.95
N THR A 377 -6.17 2.20 55.71
CA THR A 377 -7.36 2.10 56.56
C THR A 377 -7.33 3.20 57.62
N LEU A 378 -8.16 4.21 57.44
CA LEU A 378 -8.44 5.28 58.41
C LEU A 378 -9.93 5.26 58.81
N GLU A 379 -10.43 4.06 59.16
CA GLU A 379 -11.77 3.85 59.74
C GLU A 379 -11.70 2.79 60.86
N GLU A 380 -10.84 2.99 61.88
CA GLU A 380 -10.87 2.16 63.10
C GLU A 380 -10.18 2.84 64.33
N GLU A 381 -10.43 4.13 64.57
CA GLU A 381 -9.97 4.78 65.82
C GLU A 381 -10.96 5.81 66.45
N GLU A 382 -12.20 5.92 65.95
CA GLU A 382 -13.22 6.85 66.48
C GLU A 382 -14.38 6.18 67.25
N GLU A 383 -14.29 4.87 67.56
CA GLU A 383 -15.29 4.15 68.39
C GLU A 383 -14.72 3.59 69.71
N SER A 384 -13.86 4.36 70.39
CA SER A 384 -13.40 4.04 71.77
C SER A 384 -13.45 5.19 72.78
N ALA A 385 -13.85 6.40 72.36
CA ALA A 385 -13.85 7.60 73.21
C ALA A 385 -15.20 7.92 73.90
N GLU A 386 -16.25 7.11 73.70
CA GLU A 386 -17.58 7.35 74.30
C GLU A 386 -18.12 6.13 75.10
N LYS A 387 -17.28 5.58 75.99
CA LYS A 387 -17.70 4.66 77.08
C LYS A 387 -16.60 4.42 78.13
N SER A 388 -16.35 5.40 79.00
CA SER A 388 -15.76 5.24 80.36
C SER A 388 -16.04 6.46 81.21
#